data_AF-A0A850GJE4-F1
#
_entry.id   AF-A0A850GJE4-F1
#
_cell.length_a   1.000
_cell.length_b   1.000
_cell.length_c   1.000
_cell.angle_alpha   90.00
_cell.angle_beta   90.00
_cell.angle_gamma   90.00
#
_symmetry.space_group_name_H-M   'P 1'
#
loop_
_entity.id
_entity.type
_entity.pdbx_description
1 polymer ?
#
loop_
_entity_poly.entity_id
_entity_poly.type
_entity_poly.pdbx_seq_one_letter_code
_entity_poly.pdbx_strand_id
1 'polypeptide(L)' 'MGVRATVRNGRLVVDQEIKLPEGTELELVIDDEGDDLDERELAALNAAISRSLDQAARGEVNPAEKILARLRERRR' A
#
# COMPACT_ATOMS: atom_id res chain seq x y z
N MET A 1 0.61 13.21 3.34
CA MET A 1 1.38 13.96 4.36
C MET A 1 0.99 13.39 5.70
N GLY A 2 1.96 12.93 6.50
CA GLY A 2 1.70 12.36 7.83
C GLY A 2 2.23 13.29 8.91
N VAL A 3 1.56 13.30 10.06
CA VAL A 3 2.06 13.92 11.29
C VAL A 3 2.76 12.84 12.10
N ARG A 4 4.05 13.00 12.38
CA ARG A 4 4.77 12.09 13.26
C ARG A 4 4.62 12.56 14.70
N ALA A 5 4.22 11.64 15.58
CA ALA A 5 4.00 11.91 16.99
C ALA A 5 4.54 10.77 17.85
N THR A 6 4.75 11.03 19.13
CA THR A 6 5.13 10.03 20.13
C THR A 6 4.14 10.04 21.28
N VAL A 7 3.96 8.90 21.96
CA VAL A 7 3.12 8.84 23.18
C VAL A 7 4.01 9.01 24.40
N ARG A 8 3.70 9.99 25.25
CA ARG A 8 4.36 10.19 26.55
C ARG A 8 3.30 10.35 27.63
N ASN A 9 3.35 9.50 28.66
CA ASN A 9 2.37 9.50 29.76
C ASN A 9 0.90 9.44 29.28
N GLY A 10 0.63 8.63 28.26
CA GLY A 10 -0.72 8.48 27.69
C GLY A 10 -1.21 9.68 26.88
N ARG A 11 -0.33 10.63 26.54
CA ARG A 11 -0.65 11.79 25.69
C ARG A 11 0.15 11.73 24.40
N LEU A 12 -0.51 12.09 23.29
CA LEU A 12 0.15 12.27 22.01
C LEU A 12 0.98 13.57 22.03
N VAL A 13 2.23 13.49 21.59
CA VAL A 13 3.17 14.60 21.53
C VAL A 13 3.71 14.73 20.12
N VAL A 14 3.45 15.88 19.49
CA VAL A 14 4.02 16.26 18.20
C VAL A 14 5.14 17.26 18.48
N ASP A 15 6.39 16.83 18.35
CA ASP A 15 7.58 17.66 18.64
C ASP A 15 8.09 18.42 17.40
N GLN A 16 7.41 18.26 16.27
CA GLN A 16 7.71 18.93 15.01
C GLN A 16 6.75 20.10 14.76
N GLU A 17 7.27 21.20 14.20
CA GLU A 17 6.43 22.30 13.73
C GLU A 17 5.52 21.82 12.59
N ILE A 18 4.23 22.17 12.66
CA ILE A 18 3.22 21.82 11.67
C ILE A 18 2.58 23.10 11.14
N LYS A 19 2.47 23.20 9.81
CA LYS A 19 1.92 24.39 9.13
C LYS A 19 0.41 24.26 8.94
N LEU A 20 -0.31 24.06 10.03
CA LEU A 20 -1.78 24.01 10.03
C LEU A 20 -2.35 25.30 10.63
N PRO A 21 -3.47 25.82 10.12
CA PRO A 21 -4.15 26.96 10.74
C PRO A 21 -4.54 26.69 12.18
N GLU A 22 -4.57 27.74 12.99
CA GLU A 22 -5.09 27.67 14.35
C GLU A 22 -6.54 27.19 14.38
N GLY A 23 -6.87 26.31 15.32
CA GLY A 23 -8.21 25.70 15.45
C GLY A 23 -8.47 24.54 14.49
N THR A 24 -7.46 24.07 13.75
CA THR A 24 -7.60 22.86 12.92
C THR A 24 -7.84 21.63 13.81
N GLU A 25 -9.03 21.04 13.69
CA GLU A 25 -9.34 19.74 14.30
C GLU A 25 -8.74 18.60 13.47
N LEU A 26 -8.09 17.65 14.13
CA LEU A 26 -7.47 16.49 13.49
C LEU A 26 -8.05 15.20 14.09
N GLU A 27 -8.55 14.33 13.22
CA GLU A 27 -8.88 12.95 13.58
C GLU A 27 -7.65 12.08 13.31
N LEU A 28 -7.16 11.41 14.36
CA LEU A 28 -6.00 10.56 14.28
C LEU A 28 -6.45 9.11 14.22
N VAL A 29 -6.19 8.47 13.09
CA VAL A 29 -6.25 7.03 12.97
C VAL A 29 -4.86 6.47 13.23
N ILE A 30 -4.79 5.33 13.92
CA ILE A 30 -3.57 4.53 13.88
C ILE A 30 -3.44 4.13 12.41
N ASP A 31 -2.30 4.45 11.81
CA ASP A 31 -1.93 3.89 10.53
C ASP A 31 -1.78 2.39 10.79
N ASP A 32 -2.87 1.65 10.57
CA ASP A 32 -2.84 0.19 10.50
C ASP A 32 -1.94 -0.09 9.30
N GLU A 33 -0.68 -0.38 9.61
CA GLU A 33 0.41 -0.48 8.64
C GLU A 33 -0.12 -1.24 7.42
N GLY A 34 -0.09 -0.57 6.27
CA GLY A 34 -0.39 -1.24 5.01
C GLY A 34 0.41 -2.54 4.93
N ASP A 35 -0.28 -3.62 4.55
CA ASP A 35 0.21 -4.98 4.24
C ASP A 35 1.32 -5.61 5.11
N ASP A 36 1.68 -5.02 6.26
CA ASP A 36 2.79 -5.39 7.15
C ASP A 36 4.13 -5.61 6.43
N LEU A 37 4.35 -5.01 5.25
CA LEU A 37 5.56 -5.27 4.47
C LEU A 37 6.77 -4.55 5.06
N ASP A 38 7.82 -5.33 5.33
CA ASP A 38 9.13 -4.75 5.63
C ASP A 38 9.74 -4.04 4.40
N GLU A 39 10.83 -3.28 4.59
CA GLU A 39 11.47 -2.53 3.50
C GLU A 39 11.90 -3.42 2.31
N ARG A 40 12.27 -4.68 2.58
CA ARG A 40 12.69 -5.63 1.56
C ARG A 40 11.48 -6.17 0.81
N GLU A 41 10.41 -6.48 1.53
CA GLU A 41 9.15 -6.95 0.98
C GLU A 41 8.50 -5.87 0.12
N LEU A 42 8.50 -4.61 0.56
CA LEU A 42 8.04 -3.47 -0.21
C LEU A 42 8.89 -3.26 -1.49
N ALA A 43 10.21 -3.41 -1.40
CA ALA A 43 11.09 -3.32 -2.57
C ALA A 43 10.82 -4.46 -3.57
N ALA A 44 10.59 -5.68 -3.07
CA ALA A 44 10.27 -6.85 -3.88
C ALA A 44 8.91 -6.69 -4.58
N LEU A 45 7.89 -6.19 -3.87
CA LEU A 45 6.56 -5.90 -4.42
C LEU A 45 6.65 -4.86 -5.54
N ASN A 46 7.31 -3.72 -5.30
CA ASN A 46 7.47 -2.67 -6.30
C ASN A 46 8.21 -3.16 -7.54
N ALA A 47 9.24 -4.00 -7.37
CA ALA A 47 9.94 -4.62 -8.48
C ALA A 47 9.03 -5.59 -9.25
N ALA A 48 8.16 -6.35 -8.58
CA ALA A 48 7.20 -7.25 -9.22
C ALA A 48 6.14 -6.49 -10.02
N ILE A 49 5.60 -5.40 -9.47
CA ILE A 49 4.63 -4.53 -10.15
C ILE A 49 5.27 -3.94 -11.41
N SER A 50 6.48 -3.38 -11.30
CA SER A 50 7.18 -2.79 -12.44
C SER A 50 7.39 -3.81 -13.57
N ARG A 51 7.87 -5.02 -13.23
CA ARG A 51 8.01 -6.10 -14.21
C ARG A 51 6.69 -6.47 -14.86
N SER A 52 5.61 -6.57 -14.09
CA SER A 52 4.27 -6.90 -14.61
C SER A 52 3.76 -5.85 -15.59
N LEU A 53 3.96 -4.56 -15.30
CA LEU A 53 3.60 -3.47 -16.20
C LEU A 53 4.41 -3.51 -17.50
N ASP A 54 5.71 -3.78 -17.43
CA ASP A 54 6.56 -3.93 -18.61
C ASP A 54 6.14 -5.13 -19.47
N GLN A 55 5.78 -6.25 -18.83
CA GLN A 55 5.23 -7.43 -19.52
C GLN A 55 3.91 -7.09 -20.22
N ALA A 56 3.02 -6.37 -19.52
CA ALA A 56 1.76 -5.92 -20.10
C ALA A 56 1.97 -5.00 -21.31
N ALA A 57 2.92 -4.07 -21.24
CA ALA A 57 3.27 -3.19 -22.36
C ALA A 57 3.81 -3.97 -23.57
N ARG A 58 4.48 -5.11 -23.34
CA ARG A 58 4.94 -6.02 -24.42
C ARG A 58 3.89 -7.03 -24.87
N GLY A 59 2.68 -7.01 -24.31
CA GLY A 59 1.62 -7.97 -24.60
C GLY A 59 1.86 -9.37 -24.02
N GLU A 60 2.80 -9.52 -23.08
CA GLU A 60 3.12 -10.76 -22.36
C GLU A 60 2.09 -11.05 -21.24
N VAL A 61 0.80 -10.95 -21.57
CA VAL A 61 -0.31 -11.20 -20.64
C VAL A 61 -1.00 -12.53 -20.96
N ASN A 62 -1.64 -13.12 -19.96
CA ASN A 62 -2.54 -14.24 -20.20
C ASN A 62 -3.93 -13.72 -20.55
N PRO A 63 -4.49 -14.04 -21.74
CA PRO A 63 -5.85 -13.64 -22.09
C PRO A 63 -6.88 -14.22 -21.12
N ALA A 64 -7.88 -13.42 -20.77
CA ALA A 64 -8.91 -13.82 -19.80
C ALA A 64 -9.67 -15.06 -20.25
N GLU A 65 -9.97 -15.17 -21.54
CA GLU A 65 -10.70 -16.29 -22.15
C GLU A 65 -9.95 -17.61 -21.96
N LYS A 66 -8.62 -17.58 -22.10
CA LYS A 66 -7.75 -18.74 -21.89
C LYS A 66 -7.78 -19.19 -20.42
N ILE A 67 -7.74 -18.25 -19.48
CA ILE A 67 -7.82 -18.55 -18.05
C ILE A 67 -9.20 -19.11 -17.69
N LEU A 68 -10.28 -18.50 -18.18
CA LEU A 68 -11.65 -18.95 -17.93
C LEU A 68 -11.94 -20.35 -18.49
N ALA A 69 -11.41 -20.67 -19.68
CA ALA A 69 -11.52 -22.02 -20.25
C ALA A 69 -10.86 -23.06 -19.34
N ARG A 70 -9.62 -22.82 -18.89
CA ARG A 70 -8.90 -23.72 -17.98
C ARG A 70 -9.62 -23.91 -16.64
N LEU A 71 -10.21 -22.85 -16.08
CA LEU A 71 -10.95 -22.96 -14.82
C LEU A 71 -12.23 -23.79 -14.97
N ARG A 72 -12.91 -23.70 -16.11
CA ARG A 72 -14.11 -24.51 -16.40
C ARG A 72 -13.78 -25.99 -16.58
N GLU A 73 -12.65 -26.32 -17.20
CA GLU A 73 -12.19 -27.70 -17.35
C GLU A 73 -11.89 -28.37 -16.01
N ARG A 74 -11.27 -27.65 -15.07
CA ARG A 74 -10.95 -28.15 -13.71
C ARG A 74 -12.17 -28.42 -12.82
N ARG A 75 -13.34 -27.89 -13.18
CA ARG A 75 -14.59 -28.05 -12.41
C ARG A 75 -15.43 -29.24 -12.87
N ARG A 76 -15.08 -29.84 -14.01
CA ARG A 76 -15.70 -31.08 -14.52
C ARG A 76 -15.00 -32.29 -13.92
#